data_AF-A0A929I9Y0-F1
#
_entry.id   AF-A0A929I9Y0-F1
#
_cell.length_a   1.000
_cell.length_b   1.000
_cell.length_c   1.000
_cell.angle_alpha   90.00
_cell.angle_beta   90.00
_cell.angle_gamma   90.00
#
_symmetry.space_group_name_H-M   'P 1'
#
loop_
_entity.id
_entity.type
_entity.pdbx_description
1 polymer ?
#
loop_
_entity_poly.entity_id
_entity_poly.type
_entity_poly.pdbx_seq_one_letter_code
_entity_poly.pdbx_strand_id
1 'polypeptide(L)'
;MNKYNPLKATEPEEWLACDESERMALINRFHLDSCADVPEGAENMHATVHLIVENQLAEGFESVSAAISKLVFQGMDRHEAIHAVGAVLSEEMFELYRGSNAQWDQNKYDKRLDKLSAMRWRKGKW
;
A
#
# COMPACT_ATOMS: atom_id res chain seq x y z
N MET A 1 3.71 18.61 -4.11
CA MET A 1 4.80 17.80 -3.50
C MET A 1 5.94 17.56 -4.52
N ASN A 2 7.22 17.45 -4.11
CA ASN A 2 8.34 17.26 -5.06
C ASN A 2 9.25 16.05 -4.77
N LYS A 3 9.05 15.32 -3.67
CA LYS A 3 9.78 14.10 -3.30
C LYS A 3 8.88 13.19 -2.47
N TYR A 4 8.84 11.90 -2.81
CA TYR A 4 8.17 10.87 -2.03
C TYR A 4 9.16 10.09 -1.17
N ASN A 5 8.73 9.71 0.03
CA ASN A 5 9.48 8.87 0.94
C ASN A 5 8.48 7.98 1.72
N PRO A 6 8.33 6.69 1.37
CA PRO A 6 7.35 5.82 2.02
C PRO A 6 7.67 5.57 3.50
N LEU A 7 8.88 5.88 3.97
CA LEU A 7 9.26 5.79 5.38
C LEU A 7 8.64 6.90 6.25
N LYS A 8 8.05 7.94 5.63
CA LYS A 8 7.39 9.05 6.32
C LYS A 8 5.96 9.16 5.85
N ALA A 9 5.06 9.56 6.74
CA ALA A 9 3.69 9.87 6.34
C ALA A 9 3.69 11.00 5.29
N THR A 10 2.87 10.82 4.27
CA THR A 10 2.55 11.87 3.29
C THR A 10 1.60 12.87 3.94
N GLU A 11 1.79 14.16 3.68
CA GLU A 11 0.82 15.17 4.09
C GLU A 11 -0.42 15.06 3.18
N PRO A 12 -1.62 14.74 3.71
CA PRO A 12 -2.77 14.41 2.87
C PRO A 12 -3.15 15.49 1.87
N GLU A 13 -3.15 16.76 2.28
CA GLU A 13 -3.49 17.88 1.40
C GLU A 13 -2.48 18.05 0.27
N GLU A 14 -1.18 17.93 0.56
CA GLU A 14 -0.13 18.03 -0.48
C GLU A 14 -0.15 16.83 -1.42
N TRP A 15 -0.45 15.64 -0.91
CA TRP A 15 -0.57 14.42 -1.69
C TRP A 15 -1.76 14.53 -2.64
N LEU A 16 -2.94 14.84 -2.10
CA LEU A 16 -4.19 14.92 -2.84
C LEU A 16 -4.23 16.07 -3.86
N ALA A 17 -3.40 17.10 -3.68
CA ALA A 17 -3.24 18.19 -4.64
C ALA A 17 -2.37 17.84 -5.87
N CYS A 18 -1.54 16.80 -5.79
CA CYS A 18 -0.74 16.34 -6.94
C CYS A 18 -1.58 15.52 -7.91
N ASP A 19 -1.30 15.63 -9.21
CA ASP A 19 -1.94 14.76 -10.20
C ASP A 19 -1.53 13.30 -10.01
N GLU A 20 -2.37 12.35 -10.40
CA GLU A 20 -2.08 10.92 -10.26
C GLU A 20 -0.79 10.51 -10.96
N SER A 21 -0.54 11.04 -12.16
CA SER A 21 0.69 10.78 -12.92
C SER A 21 1.94 11.32 -12.21
N GLU A 22 1.82 12.44 -11.51
CA GLU A 22 2.89 13.00 -10.68
C GLU A 22 3.16 12.09 -9.48
N ARG A 23 2.12 11.63 -8.77
CA ARG A 23 2.27 10.69 -7.64
C ARG A 23 2.94 9.39 -8.08
N MET A 24 2.52 8.84 -9.22
CA MET A 24 3.14 7.65 -9.83
C MET A 24 4.62 7.89 -10.14
N ALA A 25 4.96 9.02 -10.75
CA ALA A 25 6.35 9.38 -11.04
C ALA A 25 7.20 9.54 -9.77
N LEU A 26 6.63 10.13 -8.70
CA LEU A 26 7.28 10.26 -7.40
C LEU A 26 7.58 8.89 -6.76
N ILE A 27 6.62 7.96 -6.81
CA ILE A 27 6.79 6.59 -6.30
C ILE A 27 7.85 5.84 -7.12
N ASN A 28 7.72 5.82 -8.44
CA ASN A 28 8.68 5.16 -9.33
C ASN A 28 10.11 5.66 -9.11
N ARG A 29 10.29 6.98 -9.01
CA ARG A 29 11.62 7.57 -8.75
C ARG A 29 12.21 7.10 -7.42
N PHE A 30 11.41 7.01 -6.36
CA PHE A 30 11.89 6.49 -5.08
C PHE A 30 12.46 5.07 -5.22
N HIS A 31 11.75 4.18 -5.93
CA HIS A 31 12.18 2.80 -6.11
C HIS A 31 13.40 2.66 -7.03
N LEU A 32 13.47 3.45 -8.10
CA LEU A 32 14.67 3.50 -8.96
C LEU A 32 15.92 3.92 -8.18
N ASP A 33 15.80 4.89 -7.28
CA ASP A 33 16.93 5.42 -6.51
C ASP A 33 17.30 4.55 -5.29
N SER A 34 16.37 3.75 -4.77
CA SER A 34 16.46 3.20 -3.40
C SER A 34 16.20 1.70 -3.27
N CYS A 35 15.76 0.98 -4.31
CA CYS A 35 15.27 -0.40 -4.15
C CYS A 35 15.63 -1.32 -5.34
N ALA A 36 16.42 -2.37 -5.07
CA ALA A 36 16.87 -3.35 -6.08
C ALA A 36 15.92 -4.56 -6.26
N ASP A 37 14.81 -4.63 -5.53
CA ASP A 37 14.03 -5.87 -5.37
C ASP A 37 12.69 -5.89 -6.15
N VAL A 38 12.42 -4.90 -7.00
CA VAL A 38 11.24 -4.95 -7.89
C VAL A 38 11.60 -5.75 -9.16
N PRO A 39 10.85 -6.81 -9.51
CA PRO A 39 11.10 -7.55 -10.74
C PRO A 39 11.00 -6.66 -11.98
N GLU A 40 11.86 -6.90 -12.98
CA GLU A 40 11.82 -6.19 -14.26
C GLU A 40 10.43 -6.31 -14.90
N GLY A 41 9.86 -5.16 -15.28
CA GLY A 41 8.52 -5.06 -15.88
C GLY A 41 7.36 -5.02 -14.89
N ALA A 42 7.61 -5.12 -13.58
CA ALA A 42 6.59 -5.01 -12.54
C ALA A 42 6.53 -3.62 -11.87
N GLU A 43 7.36 -2.67 -12.29
CA GLU A 43 7.57 -1.37 -11.64
C GLU A 43 6.28 -0.54 -11.58
N ASN A 44 5.57 -0.44 -12.70
CA ASN A 44 4.32 0.31 -12.76
C ASN A 44 3.21 -0.34 -11.92
N MET A 45 3.15 -1.67 -11.87
CA MET A 45 2.19 -2.37 -11.02
C MET A 45 2.51 -2.13 -9.54
N HIS A 46 3.78 -2.25 -9.17
CA HIS A 46 4.26 -1.97 -7.81
C HIS A 46 3.91 -0.54 -7.38
N ALA A 47 4.21 0.45 -8.23
CA ALA A 47 3.90 1.85 -7.96
C ALA A 47 2.39 2.12 -7.87
N THR A 48 1.59 1.43 -8.68
CA THR A 48 0.12 1.52 -8.62
C THR A 48 -0.41 1.01 -7.28
N VAL A 49 0.13 -0.10 -6.78
CA VAL A 49 -0.28 -0.64 -5.47
C VAL A 49 0.07 0.35 -4.34
N HIS A 50 1.26 0.93 -4.36
CA HIS A 50 1.63 2.00 -3.42
C HIS A 50 0.69 3.19 -3.51
N LEU A 51 0.42 3.67 -4.72
CA LEU A 51 -0.47 4.80 -4.97
C LEU A 51 -1.85 4.56 -4.35
N ILE A 52 -2.44 3.38 -4.54
CA ILE A 52 -3.77 3.07 -3.97
C ILE A 52 -3.73 3.11 -2.44
N VAL A 53 -2.71 2.52 -1.81
CA VAL A 53 -2.59 2.52 -0.34
C VAL A 53 -2.34 3.94 0.20
N GLU A 54 -1.49 4.73 -0.45
CA GLU A 54 -1.23 6.13 -0.08
C GLU A 54 -2.48 7.01 -0.27
N ASN A 55 -3.26 6.80 -1.34
CA ASN A 55 -4.54 7.47 -1.51
C ASN A 55 -5.52 7.11 -0.39
N GLN A 56 -5.65 5.82 -0.04
CA GLN A 56 -6.49 5.39 1.08
C GLN A 56 -6.08 6.06 2.40
N LEU A 57 -4.77 6.20 2.66
CA LEU A 57 -4.26 6.91 3.83
C LEU A 57 -4.59 8.40 3.80
N ALA A 58 -4.38 9.07 2.65
CA ALA A 58 -4.66 10.49 2.50
C ALA A 58 -6.16 10.82 2.55
N GLU A 59 -7.01 9.91 2.08
CA GLU A 59 -8.47 10.01 2.14
C GLU A 59 -9.04 9.63 3.52
N GLY A 60 -8.21 9.16 4.45
CA GLY A 60 -8.62 8.87 5.82
C GLY A 60 -9.36 7.54 6.00
N PHE A 61 -9.07 6.53 5.17
CA PHE A 61 -9.63 5.19 5.36
C PHE A 61 -9.14 4.60 6.69
N GLU A 62 -10.07 4.46 7.65
CA GLU A 62 -9.76 4.10 9.03
C GLU A 62 -9.08 2.73 9.14
N SER A 63 -9.57 1.72 8.40
CA SER A 63 -9.04 0.35 8.47
C SER A 63 -7.59 0.27 7.98
N VAL A 64 -7.25 1.00 6.92
CA VAL A 64 -5.90 1.11 6.35
C VAL A 64 -4.99 1.88 7.32
N SER A 65 -5.44 3.03 7.81
CA SER A 65 -4.70 3.85 8.78
C SER A 65 -4.39 3.09 10.07
N ALA A 66 -5.37 2.34 10.59
CA ALA A 66 -5.21 1.48 11.76
C ALA A 66 -4.24 0.32 11.50
N ALA A 67 -4.31 -0.32 10.33
CA ALA A 67 -3.40 -1.40 9.96
C ALA A 67 -1.95 -0.93 9.86
N ILE A 68 -1.68 0.17 9.15
CA ILE A 68 -0.34 0.74 9.03
C ILE A 68 0.20 1.14 10.41
N SER A 69 -0.58 1.88 11.20
CA SER A 69 -0.18 2.32 12.54
C SER A 69 0.17 1.13 13.46
N LYS A 70 -0.66 0.08 13.42
CA LYS A 70 -0.42 -1.17 14.17
C LYS A 70 0.88 -1.87 13.73
N LEU A 71 1.13 -1.98 12.43
CA LEU A 71 2.35 -2.63 11.91
C LEU A 71 3.60 -1.83 12.27
N VAL A 72 3.56 -0.50 12.15
CA VAL A 72 4.65 0.38 12.56
C VAL A 72 4.91 0.28 14.06
N PHE A 73 3.87 0.26 14.89
CA PHE A 73 3.99 0.04 16.33
C PHE A 73 4.63 -1.32 16.67
N GLN A 74 4.43 -2.34 15.84
CA GLN A 74 5.07 -3.66 15.96
C GLN A 74 6.51 -3.70 15.42
N GLY A 75 7.11 -2.54 15.14
CA GLY A 75 8.51 -2.39 14.73
C GLY A 75 8.75 -2.65 13.25
N MET A 76 7.73 -2.49 12.40
CA MET A 76 7.87 -2.46 10.94
C MET A 76 8.16 -1.02 10.50
N ASP A 77 8.97 -0.81 9.46
CA ASP A 77 9.02 0.51 8.84
C ASP A 77 7.73 0.77 8.03
N ARG A 78 7.40 2.05 7.78
CA ARG A 78 6.16 2.40 7.08
C ARG A 78 6.13 1.87 5.64
N HIS A 79 7.29 1.76 5.00
CA HIS A 79 7.38 1.26 3.63
C HIS A 79 7.02 -0.23 3.57
N GLU A 80 7.57 -1.04 4.47
CA GLU A 80 7.19 -2.46 4.60
C GLU A 80 5.72 -2.61 5.04
N ALA A 81 5.19 -1.70 5.86
CA ALA A 81 3.77 -1.72 6.22
C ALA A 81 2.85 -1.45 5.01
N ILE A 82 3.25 -0.53 4.11
CA ILE A 82 2.55 -0.30 2.84
C ILE A 82 2.57 -1.55 1.97
N HIS A 83 3.71 -2.25 1.89
CA HIS A 83 3.78 -3.53 1.18
C HIS A 83 2.82 -4.57 1.78
N ALA A 84 2.73 -4.67 3.11
CA ALA A 84 1.84 -5.63 3.76
C ALA A 84 0.36 -5.35 3.48
N VAL A 85 -0.07 -4.08 3.50
CA VAL A 85 -1.44 -3.69 3.12
C VAL A 85 -1.66 -3.89 1.63
N GLY A 86 -0.70 -3.48 0.80
CA GLY A 86 -0.74 -3.62 -0.67
C GLY A 86 -0.85 -5.08 -1.11
N ALA A 87 -0.25 -6.01 -0.38
CA ALA A 87 -0.38 -7.45 -0.64
C ALA A 87 -1.83 -7.92 -0.45
N VAL A 88 -2.48 -7.54 0.67
CA VAL A 88 -3.90 -7.87 0.92
C VAL A 88 -4.80 -7.27 -0.16
N LEU A 89 -4.59 -6.00 -0.51
CA LEU A 89 -5.31 -5.32 -1.58
C LEU A 89 -5.16 -6.08 -2.91
N SER A 90 -3.93 -6.43 -3.27
CA SER A 90 -3.62 -7.11 -4.53
C SER A 90 -4.29 -8.49 -4.62
N GLU A 91 -4.34 -9.24 -3.52
CA GLU A 91 -5.03 -10.53 -3.49
C GLU A 91 -6.56 -10.35 -3.63
N GLU A 92 -7.17 -9.38 -2.95
CA GLU A 92 -8.61 -9.11 -3.12
C GLU A 92 -8.95 -8.69 -4.56
N MET A 93 -8.10 -7.86 -5.19
CA MET A 93 -8.26 -7.49 -6.60
C MET A 93 -8.10 -8.70 -7.53
N PHE A 94 -7.14 -9.59 -7.25
CA PHE A 94 -6.95 -10.81 -8.03
C PHE A 94 -8.14 -11.76 -7.91
N GLU A 95 -8.71 -11.90 -6.70
CA GLU A 95 -9.90 -12.72 -6.45
C GLU A 95 -11.16 -12.18 -7.18
N LEU A 96 -11.26 -10.86 -7.36
CA LEU A 96 -12.27 -10.26 -8.22
C LEU A 96 -12.03 -10.57 -9.70
N TYR A 97 -10.79 -10.39 -10.17
CA TYR A 97 -10.44 -10.59 -11.57
C TYR A 97 -10.71 -12.03 -12.04
N ARG A 98 -10.44 -13.02 -11.19
CA ARG A 98 -10.70 -14.44 -11.50
C ARG A 98 -12.19 -14.84 -11.39
N GLY A 99 -13.08 -13.93 -10.99
CA GLY A 99 -14.50 -14.20 -10.81
C GLY A 99 -14.85 -15.02 -9.55
N SER A 100 -13.91 -15.17 -8.61
CA SER A 100 -14.18 -15.84 -7.33
C SER A 100 -15.09 -14.99 -6.42
N ASN A 101 -15.04 -13.67 -6.58
CA ASN A 101 -16.00 -12.74 -6.00
C ASN A 101 -16.72 -11.98 -7.12
N ALA A 102 -18.04 -11.81 -6.99
CA ALA A 102 -18.83 -11.05 -7.97
C ALA A 102 -18.64 -9.52 -7.86
N GLN A 103 -18.21 -9.04 -6.68
CA GLN A 103 -18.03 -7.62 -6.38
C GLN A 103 -17.03 -7.43 -5.23
N TRP A 104 -16.46 -6.22 -5.11
CA TRP A 104 -15.59 -5.85 -4.00
C TRP A 104 -16.32 -5.96 -2.66
N ASP A 105 -15.72 -6.70 -1.71
CA ASP A 105 -16.24 -6.87 -0.36
C ASP A 105 -15.38 -6.09 0.63
N GLN A 106 -15.81 -4.86 0.92
CA GLN A 106 -15.13 -3.97 1.86
C GLN A 106 -14.99 -4.59 3.26
N ASN A 107 -16.01 -5.29 3.75
CA ASN A 107 -15.99 -5.90 5.08
C ASN A 107 -14.94 -7.03 5.16
N LYS A 108 -14.77 -7.78 4.07
CA LYS A 108 -13.71 -8.78 3.97
C LYS A 108 -12.34 -8.12 3.98
N TYR A 109 -12.12 -7.08 3.17
CA TYR A 109 -10.86 -6.33 3.14
C TYR A 109 -10.50 -5.79 4.54
N ASP A 110 -11.43 -5.11 5.21
CA ASP A 110 -11.21 -4.55 6.55
C ASP A 110 -10.85 -5.63 7.59
N LYS A 111 -11.56 -6.77 7.59
CA LYS A 111 -11.25 -7.90 8.48
C LYS A 111 -9.89 -8.51 8.21
N ARG A 112 -9.41 -8.48 6.96
CA ARG A 112 -8.07 -8.97 6.61
C ARG A 112 -6.99 -8.01 7.10
N LEU A 113 -7.19 -6.71 6.90
CA LEU A 113 -6.30 -5.67 7.44
C LEU A 113 -6.21 -5.73 8.97
N ASP A 114 -7.32 -6.00 9.66
CA ASP A 114 -7.33 -6.18 11.11
C ASP A 114 -6.50 -7.40 11.56
N LYS A 115 -6.49 -8.48 10.77
CA LYS A 115 -5.68 -9.68 11.06
C LYS A 115 -4.19 -9.54 10.72
N LEU A 116 -3.80 -8.52 9.95
CA LEU A 116 -2.39 -8.27 9.67
C LEU A 116 -1.60 -8.01 10.96
N SER A 117 -0.39 -8.54 11.02
CA SER A 117 0.60 -8.22 12.06
C SER A 117 2.00 -8.41 11.50
N ALA A 118 2.98 -7.72 12.06
CA ALA A 118 4.37 -7.80 11.63
C ALA A 118 4.91 -9.22 11.76
N MET A 119 4.54 -9.94 12.81
CA MET A 119 4.90 -11.36 12.99
C MET A 119 4.37 -12.24 11.85
N ARG A 120 3.12 -12.02 11.43
CA ARG A 120 2.47 -12.80 10.36
C ARG A 120 3.06 -12.47 8.99
N TRP A 121 3.25 -11.19 8.71
CA TRP A 121 3.89 -10.70 7.49
C TRP A 121 5.30 -11.27 7.29
N ARG A 122 6.16 -11.19 8.31
CA ARG A 122 7.53 -11.73 8.27
C ARG A 122 7.59 -13.26 8.11
N LYS A 123 6.48 -13.96 8.38
CA LYS A 123 6.32 -15.41 8.14
C LYS A 123 5.65 -15.74 6.81
N GLY A 124 5.34 -14.74 5.97
CA GLY A 124 4.61 -14.90 4.71
C GLY A 124 3.15 -15.31 4.89
N LYS A 125 2.51 -14.95 6.01
CA LYS A 125 1.13 -15.37 6.37
C LYS A 125 0.20 -14.16 6.54
N TRP A 126 -0.08 -13.41 5.49
CA TRP A 126 -0.91 -12.21 5.52
C TRP A 126 -2.35 -12.43 5.02
#